data_AF-A0A7V3AM86-F1
#
_entry.id   AF-A0A7V3AM86-F1
#
_cell.length_a   1.000
_cell.length_b   1.000
_cell.length_c   1.000
_cell.angle_alpha   90.00
_cell.angle_beta   90.00
_cell.angle_gamma   90.00
#
_symmetry.space_group_name_H-M   'P 1'
#
loop_
_entity.id
_entity.type
_entity.pdbx_description
1 polymer ?
#
loop_
_entity_poly.entity_id
_entity_poly.type
_entity_poly.pdbx_seq_one_letter_code
_entity_poly.pdbx_strand_id
1 'polypeptide(L)'
;MAYQATIYRLVIMCGSDTEEDRKVLPGVVQLWNERYAARHGAYYLPELWRPASERPADAGKTLAQAADILVGVFWTRLDAGVPGDTHAADDAEEFAHGQGRLLFFLLNKPVSPDRLDIEQFRRL
;
A
#
# COMPACT_ATOMS: atom_id res chain seq x y z
N MET A 1 28.17 11.99 -7.73
CA MET A 1 28.27 13.07 -6.72
C MET A 1 27.24 12.81 -5.64
N ALA A 2 27.53 13.14 -4.39
CA ALA A 2 26.53 13.06 -3.31
C ALA A 2 25.50 14.19 -3.44
N TYR A 3 24.28 13.95 -2.97
CA TYR A 3 23.19 14.93 -2.95
C TYR A 3 22.42 14.84 -1.63
N GLN A 4 21.75 15.92 -1.25
CA GLN A 4 20.83 15.94 -0.11
C GLN A 4 19.42 15.56 -0.60
N ALA A 5 18.72 14.73 0.18
CA ALA A 5 17.34 14.37 -0.09
C ALA A 5 16.57 14.15 1.21
N THR A 6 15.28 14.52 1.20
CA THR A 6 14.33 14.20 2.26
C THR A 6 13.86 12.77 2.11
N ILE A 7 13.94 11.99 3.18
CA ILE A 7 13.47 10.60 3.19
C ILE A 7 12.01 10.60 3.62
N TYR A 8 11.16 9.98 2.80
CA TYR A 8 9.75 9.75 3.09
C TYR A 8 9.50 8.26 3.28
N ARG A 9 8.90 7.88 4.40
CA ARG A 9 8.46 6.51 4.65
C ARG A 9 7.20 6.23 3.84
N LEU A 10 7.34 5.31 2.88
CA LEU A 10 6.28 4.92 1.94
C LEU A 10 5.75 3.56 2.34
N VAL A 11 4.60 3.53 3.01
CA VAL A 11 3.92 2.27 3.34
C VAL A 11 3.08 1.82 2.16
N ILE A 12 3.26 0.57 1.75
CA ILE A 12 2.54 -0.04 0.63
C ILE A 12 1.61 -1.11 1.16
N MET A 13 0.32 -0.87 1.01
CA MET A 13 -0.76 -1.78 1.39
C MET A 13 -1.25 -2.51 0.14
N CYS A 14 -1.34 -3.84 0.20
CA CYS A 14 -1.67 -4.67 -0.94
C CYS A 14 -2.89 -5.53 -0.66
N GLY A 15 -3.81 -5.62 -1.62
CA GLY A 15 -4.87 -6.62 -1.64
C GLY A 15 -4.35 -8.05 -1.55
N SER A 16 -5.13 -8.94 -0.94
CA SER A 16 -4.86 -10.38 -0.86
C SER A 16 -4.73 -11.02 -2.24
N ASP A 17 -5.36 -10.43 -3.26
CA ASP A 17 -5.30 -10.82 -4.66
C ASP A 17 -4.13 -10.21 -5.44
N THR A 18 -3.21 -9.49 -4.78
CA THR A 18 -2.07 -8.79 -5.40
C THR A 18 -0.69 -9.29 -4.94
N GLU A 19 -0.59 -10.56 -4.53
CA GLU A 19 0.66 -11.12 -3.97
C GLU A 19 1.85 -11.08 -4.95
N GLU A 20 1.61 -11.26 -6.25
CA GLU A 20 2.64 -11.14 -7.27
C GLU A 20 3.13 -9.69 -7.42
N ASP A 21 2.21 -8.73 -7.44
CA ASP A 21 2.53 -7.29 -7.53
C ASP A 21 3.33 -6.84 -6.31
N ARG A 22 2.95 -7.32 -5.12
CA ARG A 22 3.64 -7.06 -3.85
C ARG A 22 5.14 -7.36 -3.91
N LYS A 23 5.57 -8.37 -4.67
CA LYS A 23 6.99 -8.73 -4.83
C LYS A 23 7.76 -7.74 -5.71
N VAL A 24 7.06 -7.06 -6.61
CA VAL A 24 7.65 -6.14 -7.60
C VAL A 24 7.67 -4.68 -7.11
N LEU A 25 6.67 -4.29 -6.31
CA LEU A 25 6.48 -2.90 -5.85
C LEU A 25 7.71 -2.25 -5.21
N PRO A 26 8.46 -2.91 -4.29
CA PRO A 26 9.69 -2.32 -3.74
C PRO A 26 10.73 -2.02 -4.82
N GLY A 27 10.85 -2.88 -5.83
CA GLY A 27 11.75 -2.68 -6.97
C GLY A 27 11.37 -1.50 -7.84
N VAL A 28 10.06 -1.25 -8.02
CA VAL A 28 9.56 -0.07 -8.75
C VAL A 28 9.91 1.22 -8.01
N VAL A 29 9.73 1.25 -6.69
CA VAL A 29 10.11 2.40 -5.85
C VAL A 29 11.62 2.63 -5.92
N GLN A 30 12.41 1.56 -5.86
CA GLN A 30 13.85 1.64 -6.00
C GLN A 30 14.29 2.20 -7.36
N LEU A 31 13.68 1.74 -8.46
CA LEU A 31 13.94 2.25 -9.80
C LEU A 31 13.60 3.76 -9.90
N TRP A 32 12.52 4.19 -9.24
CA TRP A 32 12.18 5.61 -9.16
C TRP A 32 13.27 6.38 -8.41
N ASN A 33 13.70 5.89 -7.24
CA ASN A 33 14.74 6.54 -6.44
C ASN A 33 16.04 6.69 -7.24
N GLU A 34 16.48 5.65 -7.93
CA GLU A 34 17.70 5.67 -8.75
C GLU A 34 17.65 6.73 -9.85
N ARG A 35 16.47 6.94 -10.45
CA ARG A 35 16.32 7.83 -11.61
C ARG A 35 15.98 9.27 -11.23
N TYR A 36 15.30 9.47 -10.11
CA TYR A 36 14.63 10.73 -9.80
C TYR A 36 15.00 11.31 -8.43
N ALA A 37 15.54 10.54 -7.48
CA ALA A 37 15.76 11.03 -6.12
C ALA A 37 16.68 12.26 -6.07
N ALA A 38 17.78 12.23 -6.83
CA ALA A 38 18.72 13.35 -6.91
C ALA A 38 18.10 14.61 -7.53
N ARG A 39 17.24 14.44 -8.54
CA ARG A 39 16.58 15.55 -9.24
C ARG A 39 15.51 16.21 -8.36
N HIS A 40 14.79 15.39 -7.60
CA HIS A 40 13.64 15.85 -6.82
C HIS A 40 13.98 16.13 -5.35
N GLY A 41 15.19 15.80 -4.89
CA GLY A 41 15.59 15.95 -3.49
C GLY A 41 14.72 15.10 -2.55
N ALA A 42 14.20 13.98 -3.03
CA ALA A 42 13.28 13.11 -2.30
C ALA A 42 13.67 11.65 -2.48
N TYR A 43 13.64 10.88 -1.40
CA TYR A 43 13.91 9.45 -1.40
C TYR A 43 12.77 8.72 -0.71
N TYR A 44 12.19 7.72 -1.37
CA TYR A 44 11.12 6.93 -0.77
C TYR A 44 11.68 5.64 -0.17
N LEU A 45 11.42 5.42 1.11
CA LEU A 45 11.75 4.17 1.80
C LEU A 45 10.54 3.24 1.75
N PRO A 46 10.51 2.21 0.88
CA PRO A 46 9.35 1.35 0.74
C PRO A 46 9.24 0.36 1.92
N GLU A 47 8.10 0.36 2.59
CA GLU A 47 7.75 -0.56 3.67
C GLU A 47 6.47 -1.31 3.29
N LEU A 48 6.56 -2.63 3.09
CA LEU A 48 5.39 -3.44 2.76
C LEU A 48 4.54 -3.69 4.02
N TRP A 49 3.28 -3.29 3.97
CA TRP A 49 2.30 -3.64 5.00
C TRP A 49 2.15 -5.16 5.09
N ARG A 50 2.30 -5.71 6.30
CA ARG A 50 2.08 -7.13 6.58
C ARG A 50 0.98 -7.19 7.64
N PRO A 51 -0.23 -7.70 7.32
CA PRO A 51 -1.11 -8.17 8.37
C PRO A 51 -0.37 -9.32 9.05
N ALA A 52 0.03 -9.11 10.29
CA ALA A 52 0.74 -10.14 11.03
C ALA A 52 -0.31 -11.13 11.52
N SER A 53 -0.29 -12.35 10.98
CA SER A 53 -1.13 -13.46 11.45
C SER A 53 -0.95 -13.79 12.93
N GLU A 54 0.13 -13.28 13.56
CA GLU A 54 0.54 -13.59 14.94
C GLU A 54 0.91 -12.35 15.80
N ARG A 55 0.68 -11.10 15.35
CA ARG A 55 0.88 -9.94 16.24
C ARG A 55 -0.44 -9.45 16.82
N PRO A 56 -0.43 -8.83 18.02
CA PRO A 56 -1.59 -8.12 18.53
C PRO A 56 -2.13 -7.15 17.47
N ALA A 57 -3.46 -7.05 17.39
CA ALA A 57 -4.19 -6.31 16.35
C ALA A 57 -3.66 -4.88 16.10
N ASP A 58 -3.06 -4.25 17.10
CA ASP A 58 -2.56 -2.87 17.07
C ASP A 58 -1.22 -2.68 16.33
N ALA A 59 -0.51 -3.78 16.00
CA ALA A 59 0.80 -3.68 15.35
C ALA A 59 0.72 -3.16 13.90
N GLY A 60 -0.42 -3.37 13.22
CA GLY A 60 -0.70 -2.76 11.92
C GLY A 60 -0.79 -1.24 12.05
N LYS A 61 -1.71 -0.75 12.88
CA LYS A 61 -1.95 0.68 13.11
C LYS A 61 -0.69 1.51 13.32
N THR A 62 0.27 0.96 14.06
CA THR A 62 1.55 1.61 14.35
C THR A 62 2.39 1.89 13.09
N LEU A 63 2.35 1.00 12.08
CA LEU A 63 3.10 1.18 10.84
C LEU A 63 2.48 2.28 9.95
N ALA A 64 1.15 2.32 9.88
CA ALA A 64 0.43 3.36 9.13
C ALA A 64 0.62 4.74 9.78
N GLN A 65 0.48 4.85 11.10
CA GLN A 65 0.66 6.11 11.83
C GLN A 65 2.07 6.70 11.69
N ALA A 66 3.07 5.87 11.39
CA ALA A 66 4.46 6.30 11.24
C ALA A 66 4.88 6.49 9.77
N ALA A 67 3.95 6.35 8.82
CA ALA A 67 4.18 6.57 7.40
C ALA A 67 3.98 8.05 7.02
N ASP A 68 4.80 8.55 6.11
CA ASP A 68 4.58 9.87 5.50
C ASP A 68 3.59 9.76 4.31
N ILE A 69 3.65 8.63 3.62
CA ILE A 69 2.84 8.32 2.44
C ILE A 69 2.35 6.88 2.55
N LEU A 70 1.05 6.67 2.33
CA LEU A 70 0.45 5.34 2.21
C LEU A 70 -0.04 5.14 0.79
N VAL A 71 0.34 4.01 0.20
CA VAL A 71 -0.08 3.58 -1.12
C VAL A 71 -0.87 2.29 -1.02
N GLY A 72 -2.17 2.34 -1.29
CA GLY A 72 -3.01 1.15 -1.43
C GLY A 72 -2.97 0.64 -2.86
N VAL A 73 -2.58 -0.61 -3.05
CA VAL A 73 -2.56 -1.31 -4.34
C VAL A 73 -3.62 -2.40 -4.29
N PHE A 74 -4.66 -2.23 -5.10
CA PHE A 74 -5.81 -3.13 -5.12
C PHE A 74 -6.14 -3.55 -6.55
N TRP A 75 -6.84 -4.68 -6.67
CA TRP A 75 -7.39 -5.13 -7.93
C TRP A 75 -8.89 -5.42 -7.81
N THR A 76 -9.26 -6.66 -7.50
CA THR A 76 -10.65 -7.10 -7.37
C THR A 76 -11.15 -7.09 -5.94
N ARG A 77 -10.24 -6.92 -4.97
CA ARG A 77 -10.54 -6.92 -3.53
C ARG A 77 -9.99 -5.66 -2.86
N LEU A 78 -10.82 -5.03 -2.03
CA LEU A 78 -10.45 -3.92 -1.15
C LEU A 78 -10.13 -4.41 0.27
N ASP A 79 -9.31 -5.45 0.39
CA ASP A 79 -8.76 -5.94 1.66
C ASP A 79 -7.26 -5.62 1.74
N ALA A 80 -6.62 -5.67 2.91
CA ALA A 80 -5.15 -5.45 3.01
C ALA A 80 -4.36 -6.72 3.23
N GLY A 81 -4.59 -7.71 2.38
CA GLY A 81 -3.79 -8.92 2.36
C GLY A 81 -4.39 -10.08 3.15
N VAL A 82 -5.48 -9.86 3.89
CA VAL A 82 -6.30 -10.91 4.52
C VAL A 82 -7.70 -10.88 3.89
N PRO A 83 -8.15 -11.97 3.23
CA PRO A 83 -9.47 -12.02 2.62
C PRO A 83 -10.58 -11.72 3.63
N GLY A 84 -11.40 -10.70 3.36
CA GLY A 84 -12.53 -10.31 4.20
C GLY A 84 -12.17 -9.44 5.41
N ASP A 85 -10.91 -9.03 5.56
CA ASP A 85 -10.49 -8.09 6.60
C ASP A 85 -10.77 -6.65 6.18
N THR A 86 -11.79 -6.06 6.79
CA THR A 86 -12.17 -4.65 6.59
C THR A 86 -11.35 -3.67 7.44
N HIS A 87 -10.63 -4.14 8.46
CA HIS A 87 -9.91 -3.26 9.40
C HIS A 87 -8.86 -2.40 8.70
N ALA A 88 -8.32 -2.88 7.58
CA ALA A 88 -7.33 -2.13 6.86
C ALA A 88 -7.90 -1.02 5.96
N ALA A 89 -9.17 -1.12 5.56
CA ALA A 89 -9.87 0.01 4.96
C ALA A 89 -10.09 1.09 6.03
N ASP A 90 -10.51 0.70 7.23
CA ASP A 90 -10.67 1.60 8.38
C ASP A 90 -9.33 2.24 8.78
N ASP A 91 -8.22 1.48 8.80
CA ASP A 91 -6.87 2.01 9.08
C ASP A 91 -6.38 2.98 8.00
N ALA A 92 -6.70 2.72 6.73
CA ALA A 92 -6.37 3.62 5.63
C ALA A 92 -7.21 4.91 5.69
N GLU A 93 -8.47 4.83 6.08
CA GLU A 93 -9.34 5.98 6.33
C GLU A 93 -8.82 6.80 7.52
N GLU A 94 -8.46 6.16 8.64
CA GLU A 94 -7.83 6.81 9.80
C GLU A 94 -6.52 7.51 9.40
N PHE A 95 -5.69 6.87 8.57
CA PHE A 95 -4.48 7.49 8.02
C PHE A 95 -4.79 8.70 7.14
N ALA A 96 -5.83 8.64 6.29
CA ALA A 96 -6.27 9.73 5.43
C ALA A 96 -6.77 10.94 6.23
N HIS A 97 -7.46 10.68 7.34
CA HIS A 97 -7.95 11.73 8.25
C HIS A 97 -6.83 12.37 9.10
N GLY A 98 -5.65 11.76 9.14
CA GLY A 98 -4.45 12.30 9.77
C GLY A 98 -3.70 13.32 8.90
N GLN A 99 -2.36 13.31 8.98
CA GLN A 99 -1.46 14.17 8.19
C GLN A 99 -0.85 13.46 6.98
N GLY A 100 -1.17 12.17 6.80
CA GLY A 100 -0.61 11.32 5.77
C GLY A 100 -1.16 11.62 4.38
N ARG A 101 -0.36 11.38 3.34
CA ARG A 101 -0.84 11.40 1.95
C ARG A 101 -1.25 9.99 1.54
N LEU A 102 -2.54 9.80 1.26
CA LEU A 102 -3.09 8.54 0.78
C LEU A 102 -3.19 8.54 -0.75
N LEU A 103 -2.69 7.48 -1.39
CA LEU A 103 -2.85 7.26 -2.82
C LEU A 103 -3.34 5.83 -3.07
N PHE A 104 -4.37 5.69 -3.90
CA PHE A 104 -4.87 4.40 -4.34
C PHE A 104 -4.47 4.11 -5.78
N PHE A 105 -3.83 2.96 -5.99
CA PHE A 105 -3.59 2.37 -7.30
C PHE A 105 -4.52 1.17 -7.49
N LEU A 106 -5.44 1.31 -8.44
CA LEU A 106 -6.29 0.23 -8.91
C LEU A 106 -5.63 -0.41 -10.14
N LEU A 107 -5.22 -1.67 -10.00
CA LEU A 107 -4.63 -2.43 -11.10
C LEU A 107 -5.71 -2.72 -12.15
N ASN A 108 -5.37 -2.51 -13.42
CA ASN A 108 -6.25 -2.83 -14.54
C ASN A 108 -5.76 -4.11 -15.22
N LYS A 109 -6.18 -5.27 -14.70
CA LYS A 109 -5.86 -6.61 -15.21
C LYS A 109 -7.14 -7.38 -15.58
N PRO A 110 -7.13 -8.24 -16.62
CA PRO A 110 -8.28 -9.06 -16.98
C PRO A 110 -8.67 -10.02 -15.83
N VAL A 111 -9.95 -10.05 -15.46
CA VAL A 111 -10.47 -10.86 -14.36
C VAL A 111 -11.46 -11.92 -14.88
N SER A 112 -11.33 -13.16 -14.40
CA SER A 112 -12.38 -14.17 -14.59
C SER A 112 -13.59 -13.83 -13.72
N PRO A 113 -14.84 -13.92 -14.21
CA PRO A 113 -16.04 -13.63 -13.41
C PRO A 113 -16.07 -14.35 -12.05
N ASP A 114 -15.53 -15.57 -11.98
CA ASP A 114 -15.51 -16.39 -10.75
C ASP A 114 -14.60 -15.83 -9.64
N ARG A 115 -13.70 -14.89 -9.96
CA ARG A 115 -12.81 -14.24 -8.99
C ARG A 115 -13.37 -12.93 -8.44
N LEU A 116 -14.47 -12.44 -8.99
CA LEU A 116 -15.13 -11.24 -8.51
C LEU A 116 -15.93 -11.54 -7.25
N ASP A 117 -15.65 -10.82 -6.18
CA ASP A 117 -16.54 -10.76 -5.03
C ASP A 117 -17.75 -9.87 -5.41
N ILE A 118 -18.80 -10.50 -5.95
CA ILE A 118 -19.98 -9.81 -6.48
C ILE A 118 -20.69 -9.01 -5.37
N GLU A 119 -20.67 -9.52 -4.14
CA GLU A 119 -21.28 -8.83 -3.00
C GLU A 119 -20.48 -7.58 -2.62
N GLN A 120 -19.15 -7.64 -2.63
CA GLN A 120 -18.30 -6.46 -2.47
C GLN A 120 -18.50 -5.46 -3.63
N PHE A 121 -18.53 -5.93 -4.88
CA PHE A 121 -18.73 -5.08 -6.05
C PHE A 121 -20.05 -4.31 -6.01
N ARG A 122 -21.13 -4.94 -5.52
CA ARG A 122 -22.45 -4.29 -5.38
C ARG A 122 -22.51 -3.19 -4.32
N ARG A 123 -21.55 -3.14 -3.39
CA ARG A 123 -21.49 -2.14 -2.31
C ARG A 123 -20.75 -0.87 -2.71
N LEU A 124 -20.08 -0.86 -3.86
CA LEU A 124 -19.38 0.28 -4.47
C LEU A 124 -20.32 1.02 -5.44
#